data_AF-G9JXU3-F1
#
_entry.id   AF-G9JXU3-F1
#
_cell.length_a   1.000
_cell.length_b   1.000
_cell.length_c   1.000
_cell.angle_alpha   90.00
_cell.angle_beta   90.00
_cell.angle_gamma   90.00
#
_symmetry.space_group_name_H-M   'P 1'
#
loop_
_entity.id
_entity.type
_entity.pdbx_description
1 polymer ?
#
loop_
_entity_poly.entity_id
_entity_poly.type
_entity_poly.pdbx_seq_one_letter_code
_entity_poly.pdbx_strand_id
1 'polypeptide(L)'
;HIELAKPVFHIGFLPKVKKILECICIHCSKLKTDDSNAKFAVARKIRDPKRRLRAVWDICKSKTICEKGEEQENDPDKTSDYEDDYIPNGQNKPIPQRTTTPAEDLGLIKVKKPHGGCGARQPTIRKDGLKLYMNYKARDSEEQTGQETRQVLTPAQVYTIFKKISSEDLIDLGLNEEYARPDWMIITCLPVPPPPVRPSIQMDGTSRGEDDLTHKLADILKANQNLRRYESDGSPAHVVSEFESLLQFHCATYMDNEMAGQPQALQKSGRPLKSIRARLKGKEGRLRGNLMGKRVDFSARTVITGDPNISVDEVGVPKSIASNLTFPEIVTPFNVDLLQELVKNGPTVHPGAKYVIRDTGERIDLKHTSGTNVVRLQNGWKVERHINNGDVIIFNRQPSLHKMSMMGHKVRVMPFSTFRLNLSVTSPYNADFDGDEMNMHVPQSVETKAEIKEICMVPKQIVSPQSNKPVMGIVQDTLCAIRKFTKRDCFLSKDLVMNILMWVKDWDGKIPIPCILKPIPLWTGKQILSMIIPKGINSDNLRHSTHPDGENTDMSPGDTKVLIEDGELLCGIVCKKTVGTAQQGLIHVIMQELGPNRAKDFL
;
A
#
# COMPACT_ATOMS: atom_id res chain seq x y z
N HIS A 1 -3.08 26.86 19.75
CA HIS A 1 -3.11 27.23 18.32
C HIS A 1 -2.44 28.59 18.16
N ILE A 2 -2.31 29.14 16.95
CA ILE A 2 -1.88 30.54 16.72
C ILE A 2 -3.00 31.27 16.00
N GLU A 3 -3.54 32.32 16.61
CA GLU A 3 -4.43 33.26 15.93
C GLU A 3 -3.62 34.17 15.00
N LEU A 4 -4.00 34.26 13.73
CA LEU A 4 -3.36 35.17 12.78
C LEU A 4 -3.97 36.57 12.87
N ALA A 5 -3.16 37.61 12.68
CA ALA A 5 -3.57 39.01 12.67
C ALA A 5 -4.48 39.33 11.46
N LYS A 6 -4.11 38.77 10.31
CA LYS A 6 -4.89 38.77 9.07
C LYS A 6 -5.17 37.33 8.63
N PRO A 7 -6.30 37.06 7.98
CA PRO A 7 -6.54 35.77 7.33
C PRO A 7 -5.48 35.51 6.24
N VAL A 8 -5.14 34.24 6.02
CA VAL A 8 -4.06 33.82 5.10
C VAL A 8 -4.54 32.70 4.19
N PHE A 9 -4.23 32.74 2.89
CA PHE A 9 -4.58 31.64 1.99
C PHE A 9 -3.78 30.37 2.31
N HIS A 10 -4.48 29.25 2.51
CA HIS A 10 -3.84 27.93 2.55
C HIS A 10 -3.38 27.53 1.14
N ILE A 11 -2.07 27.37 0.93
CA ILE A 11 -1.50 27.20 -0.42
C ILE A 11 -2.05 26.00 -1.18
N GLY A 12 -2.29 24.87 -0.51
CA GLY A 12 -2.88 23.68 -1.12
C GLY A 12 -4.32 23.87 -1.61
N PHE A 13 -5.04 24.87 -1.08
CA PHE A 13 -6.41 25.19 -1.48
C PHE A 13 -6.51 26.41 -2.40
N LEU A 14 -5.47 27.24 -2.54
CA LEU A 14 -5.48 28.43 -3.38
C LEU A 14 -6.02 28.20 -4.82
N PRO A 15 -5.73 27.08 -5.53
CA PRO A 15 -6.35 26.79 -6.82
C PRO A 15 -7.86 26.46 -6.74
N LYS A 16 -8.33 25.89 -5.63
CA LYS A 16 -9.74 25.57 -5.35
C LYS A 16 -10.51 26.85 -4.97
N VAL A 17 -9.92 27.68 -4.12
CA VAL A 17 -10.40 29.04 -3.77
C VAL A 17 -10.64 29.86 -5.03
N LYS A 18 -9.66 29.92 -5.95
CA LYS A 18 -9.81 30.59 -7.24
C LYS A 18 -11.03 30.08 -8.02
N LYS A 19 -11.19 28.76 -8.15
CA LYS A 19 -12.32 28.16 -8.88
C LYS A 19 -13.67 28.47 -8.25
N ILE A 20 -13.77 28.45 -6.92
CA ILE A 20 -15.02 28.79 -6.21
C ILE A 20 -15.37 30.26 -6.45
N LEU A 21 -14.40 31.17 -6.35
CA LEU A 21 -14.58 32.59 -6.68
C LEU A 21 -15.00 32.84 -8.13
N GLU A 22 -14.55 32.01 -9.08
CA GLU A 22 -14.99 32.07 -10.48
C GLU A 22 -16.44 31.55 -10.65
N CYS A 23 -16.95 30.74 -9.72
CA CYS A 23 -18.32 30.20 -9.74
C CYS A 23 -19.37 31.15 -9.17
N ILE A 24 -19.03 31.91 -8.14
CA ILE A 24 -19.94 32.78 -7.38
C ILE A 24 -19.81 34.26 -7.79
N CYS A 25 -20.82 35.06 -7.50
CA CYS A 25 -20.75 36.50 -7.63
C CYS A 25 -19.87 37.10 -6.51
N ILE A 26 -18.87 37.91 -6.86
CA ILE A 26 -17.98 38.53 -5.85
C ILE A 26 -18.71 39.50 -4.90
N HIS A 27 -19.83 40.10 -5.33
CA HIS A 27 -20.57 41.08 -4.54
C HIS A 27 -21.67 40.43 -3.67
N CYS A 28 -22.58 39.65 -4.26
CA CYS A 28 -23.68 39.01 -3.51
C CYS A 28 -23.41 37.56 -3.08
N SER A 29 -22.25 36.97 -3.42
CA SER A 29 -21.84 35.60 -3.04
C SER A 29 -22.70 34.45 -3.56
N LYS A 30 -23.80 34.74 -4.28
CA LYS A 30 -24.66 33.76 -4.96
C LYS A 30 -23.96 33.09 -6.13
N LEU A 31 -24.26 31.82 -6.40
CA LEU A 31 -23.82 31.10 -7.59
C LEU A 31 -24.28 31.81 -8.88
N LYS A 32 -23.39 31.97 -9.88
CA LYS A 32 -23.70 32.71 -11.13
C LYS A 32 -24.67 32.00 -12.08
N THR A 33 -25.08 30.78 -11.78
CA THR A 33 -25.96 29.97 -12.63
C THR A 33 -26.95 29.23 -11.75
N ASP A 34 -28.10 28.89 -12.33
CA ASP A 34 -29.19 28.18 -11.69
C ASP A 34 -29.81 27.15 -12.65
N ASP A 35 -30.92 26.55 -12.23
CA ASP A 35 -31.66 25.53 -12.99
C ASP A 35 -32.27 26.04 -14.31
N SER A 36 -32.20 27.35 -14.62
CA SER A 36 -32.57 27.87 -15.95
C SER A 36 -31.62 27.35 -17.04
N ASN A 37 -30.36 27.09 -16.68
CA ASN A 37 -29.36 26.55 -17.58
C ASN A 37 -29.42 25.02 -17.59
N ALA A 38 -29.88 24.44 -18.70
CA ALA A 38 -29.97 22.99 -18.88
C ALA A 38 -28.63 22.25 -18.60
N LYS A 39 -27.49 22.88 -18.91
CA LYS A 39 -26.16 22.29 -18.61
C LYS A 39 -25.88 22.25 -17.11
N PHE A 40 -26.36 23.23 -16.34
CA PHE A 40 -26.23 23.23 -14.89
C PHE A 40 -27.16 22.21 -14.22
N ALA A 41 -28.41 22.11 -14.66
CA ALA A 41 -29.34 21.08 -14.17
C ALA A 41 -28.81 19.65 -14.40
N VAL A 42 -28.05 19.41 -15.48
CA VAL A 42 -27.31 18.16 -15.71
C VAL A 42 -26.08 18.06 -14.78
N ALA A 43 -25.29 19.12 -14.64
CA ALA A 43 -24.12 19.13 -13.76
C ALA A 43 -24.48 18.83 -12.30
N ARG A 44 -25.57 19.40 -11.79
CA ARG A 44 -26.11 19.20 -10.43
C ARG A 44 -26.39 17.73 -10.12
N LYS A 45 -26.87 16.97 -11.11
CA LYS A 45 -27.14 15.52 -10.99
C LYS A 45 -25.89 14.64 -10.92
N ILE A 46 -24.68 15.18 -11.15
CA ILE A 46 -23.44 14.41 -11.05
C ILE A 46 -23.20 13.98 -9.59
N ARG A 47 -23.20 12.67 -9.34
CA ARG A 47 -23.00 12.10 -7.99
C ARG A 47 -21.63 12.42 -7.38
N ASP A 48 -20.55 12.33 -8.15
CA ASP A 48 -19.18 12.65 -7.69
C ASP A 48 -19.01 14.18 -7.48
N PRO A 49 -18.81 14.67 -6.23
CA PRO A 49 -18.70 16.10 -5.96
C PRO A 49 -17.49 16.77 -6.63
N LYS A 50 -16.41 16.03 -6.89
CA LYS A 50 -15.20 16.57 -7.56
C LYS A 50 -15.47 16.82 -9.04
N ARG A 51 -16.25 15.95 -9.69
CA ARG A 51 -16.72 16.14 -11.08
C ARG A 51 -17.81 17.21 -11.15
N ARG A 52 -18.74 17.24 -10.18
CA ARG A 52 -19.78 18.28 -10.05
C ARG A 52 -19.18 19.68 -10.05
N LEU A 53 -18.27 19.98 -9.12
CA LEU A 53 -17.63 21.30 -9.07
C LEU A 53 -16.95 21.66 -10.39
N ARG A 54 -16.29 20.70 -11.05
CA ARG A 54 -15.61 20.97 -12.33
C ARG A 54 -16.62 21.37 -13.41
N ALA A 55 -17.72 20.63 -13.55
CA ALA A 55 -18.78 20.93 -14.51
C ALA A 55 -19.47 22.28 -14.21
N VAL A 56 -19.78 22.58 -12.95
CA VAL A 56 -20.34 23.88 -12.54
C VAL A 56 -19.35 25.01 -12.81
N TRP A 57 -18.07 24.84 -12.49
CA TRP A 57 -17.02 25.82 -12.77
C TRP A 57 -16.83 26.07 -14.27
N ASP A 58 -16.86 25.02 -15.10
CA ASP A 58 -16.74 25.14 -16.56
C ASP A 58 -17.91 25.93 -17.17
N ILE A 59 -19.09 25.95 -16.53
CA ILE A 59 -20.25 26.77 -16.89
C ILE A 59 -20.11 28.21 -16.35
N CYS A 60 -19.75 28.38 -15.08
CA CYS A 60 -19.75 29.70 -14.44
C CYS A 60 -18.57 30.59 -14.83
N LYS A 61 -17.42 30.03 -15.23
CA LYS A 61 -16.20 30.80 -15.57
C LYS A 61 -16.38 31.75 -16.76
N SER A 62 -17.32 31.47 -17.66
CA SER A 62 -17.65 32.32 -18.81
C SER A 62 -18.68 33.42 -18.48
N LYS A 63 -19.40 33.32 -17.35
CA LYS A 63 -20.35 34.35 -16.92
C LYS A 63 -19.63 35.55 -16.30
N THR A 64 -19.65 36.66 -17.05
CA THR A 64 -19.04 37.96 -16.73
C THR A 64 -20.01 38.95 -16.08
N ILE A 65 -21.29 38.60 -15.93
CA ILE A 65 -22.33 39.42 -15.29
C ILE A 65 -23.12 38.53 -14.34
N CYS A 66 -23.56 39.08 -13.20
CA CYS A 66 -24.48 38.42 -12.29
C CYS A 66 -25.92 38.84 -12.66
N GLU A 67 -26.65 37.98 -13.37
CA GLU A 67 -27.97 38.27 -13.94
C GLU A 67 -28.98 38.70 -12.84
N LYS A 68 -29.49 39.94 -12.91
CA LYS A 68 -30.78 40.23 -12.28
C LYS A 68 -31.85 39.44 -13.03
N GLY A 69 -32.82 38.89 -12.31
CA GLY A 69 -33.97 38.31 -13.00
C GLY A 69 -34.77 39.41 -13.69
N GLU A 70 -35.41 39.06 -14.81
CA GLU A 70 -36.44 39.92 -15.41
C GLU A 70 -37.60 40.01 -14.41
N GLU A 71 -37.92 41.22 -13.96
CA GLU A 71 -39.18 41.49 -13.26
C GLU A 71 -40.30 41.43 -14.30
N GLN A 72 -41.34 40.63 -14.05
CA GLN A 72 -42.51 40.60 -14.94
C GLN A 72 -43.29 41.90 -14.73
N GLU A 73 -43.35 42.74 -15.77
CA GLU A 73 -44.31 43.84 -15.84
C GLU A 73 -45.72 43.24 -15.86
N ASN A 74 -46.49 43.48 -14.80
CA ASN A 74 -47.91 43.15 -14.76
C ASN A 74 -48.67 44.19 -15.59
N ASP A 75 -49.04 43.80 -16.81
CA ASP A 75 -49.91 44.58 -17.70
C ASP A 75 -51.35 44.61 -17.13
N PRO A 76 -51.92 45.78 -16.75
CA PRO A 76 -53.11 45.86 -15.92
C PRO A 76 -54.44 45.77 -16.67
N ASP A 77 -54.44 45.49 -17.98
CA ASP A 77 -55.62 45.68 -18.83
C ASP A 77 -56.28 44.36 -19.29
N LYS A 78 -57.22 43.84 -18.47
CA LYS A 78 -58.28 42.90 -18.88
C LYS A 78 -59.38 42.74 -17.83
N THR A 79 -60.28 43.71 -17.75
CA THR A 79 -61.61 43.59 -17.14
C THR A 79 -62.65 43.12 -18.16
N SER A 80 -63.44 42.10 -17.80
CA SER A 80 -64.82 41.80 -18.25
C SER A 80 -65.18 40.39 -17.76
N ASP A 81 -66.39 40.05 -17.32
CA ASP A 81 -67.56 40.83 -16.86
C ASP A 81 -68.42 39.89 -15.96
N TYR A 82 -69.50 40.44 -15.40
CA TYR A 82 -70.64 39.80 -14.69
C TYR A 82 -70.75 40.00 -13.17
N GLU A 83 -71.98 40.31 -12.77
CA GLU A 83 -72.39 41.00 -11.53
C GLU A 83 -72.82 40.06 -10.38
N ASP A 84 -72.78 40.62 -9.17
CA ASP A 84 -73.61 40.43 -7.97
C ASP A 84 -74.32 39.09 -7.66
N ASP A 85 -74.14 38.61 -6.42
CA ASP A 85 -75.27 38.59 -5.45
C ASP A 85 -74.84 38.47 -3.96
N TYR A 86 -75.74 38.83 -3.04
CA TYR A 86 -75.48 39.18 -1.62
C TYR A 86 -76.68 38.73 -0.75
N ILE A 87 -76.63 38.00 0.37
CA ILE A 87 -75.87 38.00 1.65
C ILE A 87 -76.00 36.58 2.33
N PRO A 88 -75.84 36.28 3.67
CA PRO A 88 -75.15 36.92 4.81
C PRO A 88 -74.26 35.97 5.69
N ASN A 89 -73.58 36.60 6.67
CA ASN A 89 -72.99 36.08 7.94
C ASN A 89 -73.24 34.62 8.39
N GLY A 90 -72.17 33.92 8.82
CA GLY A 90 -72.34 32.75 9.71
C GLY A 90 -71.20 31.75 9.90
N GLN A 91 -70.02 32.17 10.37
CA GLN A 91 -68.93 31.34 10.96
C GLN A 91 -68.27 30.22 10.09
N ASN A 92 -66.96 30.04 10.32
CA ASN A 92 -66.04 29.06 9.72
C ASN A 92 -65.80 29.16 8.19
N LYS A 93 -64.53 29.39 7.80
CA LYS A 93 -64.03 29.09 6.45
C LYS A 93 -62.82 28.15 6.50
N PRO A 94 -62.60 27.32 5.46
CA PRO A 94 -61.69 26.18 5.51
C PRO A 94 -60.29 26.51 4.98
N ILE A 95 -59.44 25.48 5.00
CA ILE A 95 -58.11 25.38 4.39
C ILE A 95 -58.04 26.09 3.03
N PRO A 96 -57.03 26.95 2.76
CA PRO A 96 -56.87 27.59 1.46
C PRO A 96 -56.43 26.55 0.41
N GLN A 97 -57.36 26.14 -0.46
CA GLN A 97 -57.05 25.39 -1.66
C GLN A 97 -56.26 26.27 -2.63
N ARG A 98 -55.15 25.74 -3.16
CA ARG A 98 -54.42 26.40 -4.26
C ARG A 98 -55.24 26.26 -5.54
N THR A 99 -55.60 27.39 -6.14
CA THR A 99 -56.07 27.45 -7.53
C THR A 99 -54.87 27.33 -8.48
N THR A 100 -54.43 26.11 -8.76
CA THR A 100 -53.54 25.82 -9.90
C THR A 100 -54.38 25.60 -11.15
N THR A 101 -53.96 26.15 -12.27
CA THR A 101 -54.62 25.90 -13.55
C THR A 101 -54.22 24.53 -14.12
N PRO A 102 -55.08 23.83 -14.91
CA PRO A 102 -54.77 22.50 -15.42
C PRO A 102 -53.52 22.39 -16.32
N ALA A 103 -52.95 23.53 -16.76
CA ALA A 103 -51.74 23.58 -17.57
C ALA A 103 -50.44 23.48 -16.74
N GLU A 104 -50.48 23.80 -15.44
CA GLU A 104 -49.29 23.83 -14.58
C GLU A 104 -48.85 22.41 -14.16
N ASP A 105 -49.80 21.50 -13.97
CA ASP A 105 -49.55 20.11 -13.55
C ASP A 105 -48.99 19.22 -14.69
N LEU A 106 -49.12 19.68 -15.96
CA LEU A 106 -48.59 19.01 -17.16
C LEU A 106 -47.19 19.48 -17.56
N GLY A 107 -46.57 20.41 -16.84
CA GLY A 107 -45.14 20.75 -16.98
C GLY A 107 -44.71 21.41 -18.30
N LEU A 108 -45.65 21.87 -19.12
CA LEU A 108 -45.39 22.41 -20.47
C LEU A 108 -44.95 23.88 -20.47
N ILE A 109 -45.12 24.62 -19.37
CA ILE A 109 -44.65 26.00 -19.23
C ILE A 109 -43.71 26.09 -18.01
N LYS A 110 -42.41 26.22 -18.28
CA LYS A 110 -41.42 26.57 -17.24
C LYS A 110 -41.47 28.08 -16.99
N VAL A 111 -42.17 28.50 -15.94
CA VAL A 111 -41.99 29.84 -15.38
C VAL A 111 -40.52 30.02 -15.01
N LYS A 112 -39.82 30.93 -15.72
CA LYS A 112 -38.43 31.28 -15.40
C LYS A 112 -38.40 31.92 -14.02
N LYS A 113 -37.95 31.19 -12.99
CA LYS A 113 -37.65 31.82 -11.69
C LYS A 113 -36.54 32.87 -11.91
N PRO A 114 -36.68 34.09 -11.39
CA PRO A 114 -35.66 35.12 -11.54
C PRO A 114 -34.36 34.68 -10.85
N HIS A 115 -33.21 34.81 -11.54
CA HIS A 115 -31.90 34.41 -11.00
C HIS A 115 -31.56 35.13 -9.68
N GLY A 116 -32.15 36.30 -9.42
CA GLY A 116 -31.97 37.04 -8.16
C GLY A 116 -30.52 37.46 -7.91
N GLY A 117 -29.74 37.67 -8.98
CA GLY A 117 -28.41 38.24 -8.92
C GLY A 117 -28.44 39.75 -8.69
N CYS A 118 -27.27 40.35 -8.45
CA CYS A 118 -27.16 41.77 -8.11
C CYS A 118 -26.91 42.70 -9.31
N GLY A 119 -26.75 42.18 -10.53
CA GLY A 119 -26.43 42.96 -11.74
C GLY A 119 -24.96 43.32 -11.90
N ALA A 120 -24.12 43.07 -10.88
CA ALA A 120 -22.71 43.45 -10.91
C ALA A 120 -21.91 42.66 -11.96
N ARG A 121 -21.00 43.37 -12.65
CA ARG A 121 -19.98 42.76 -13.52
C ARG A 121 -19.02 41.92 -12.68
N GLN A 122 -18.59 40.79 -13.25
CA GLN A 122 -17.70 39.83 -12.62
C GLN A 122 -16.30 39.96 -13.25
N PRO A 123 -15.25 40.24 -12.47
CA PRO A 123 -13.90 40.35 -13.00
C PRO A 123 -13.34 38.96 -13.36
N THR A 124 -12.34 38.97 -14.24
CA THR A 124 -11.51 37.80 -14.47
C THR A 124 -10.47 37.68 -13.34
N ILE A 125 -10.40 36.52 -12.70
CA ILE A 125 -9.48 36.30 -11.57
C ILE A 125 -8.19 35.68 -12.10
N ARG A 126 -7.05 36.30 -11.80
CA ARG A 126 -5.72 35.76 -12.10
C ARG A 126 -4.98 35.44 -10.81
N LYS A 127 -4.22 34.34 -10.81
CA LYS A 127 -3.30 33.99 -9.72
C LYS A 127 -1.90 34.41 -10.15
N ASP A 128 -1.19 35.10 -9.27
CA ASP A 128 0.21 35.46 -9.47
C ASP A 128 0.96 35.27 -8.13
N GLY A 129 1.96 34.38 -8.14
CA GLY A 129 2.61 33.88 -6.92
C GLY A 129 1.62 33.38 -5.85
N LEU A 130 1.60 34.10 -4.72
CA LEU A 130 0.73 33.86 -3.56
C LEU A 130 -0.53 34.73 -3.54
N LYS A 131 -0.68 35.69 -4.47
CA LYS A 131 -1.77 36.67 -4.50
C LYS A 131 -2.82 36.34 -5.58
N LEU A 132 -4.04 36.78 -5.35
CA LEU A 132 -5.13 36.78 -6.34
C LEU A 132 -5.40 38.20 -6.81
N TYR A 133 -5.64 38.37 -8.10
CA TYR A 133 -5.91 39.65 -8.74
C TYR A 133 -7.24 39.60 -9.50
N MET A 134 -8.00 40.68 -9.42
CA MET A 134 -9.23 40.91 -10.16
C MET A 134 -8.95 41.90 -11.30
N ASN A 135 -9.21 41.49 -12.54
CA ASN A 135 -9.14 42.37 -13.71
C ASN A 135 -10.55 42.48 -14.30
N TYR A 136 -11.12 43.69 -14.27
CA TYR A 136 -12.35 44.03 -14.97
C TYR A 136 -12.03 44.37 -16.43
N LYS A 137 -12.85 43.89 -17.37
CA LYS A 137 -12.78 44.36 -18.77
C LYS A 137 -13.43 45.74 -18.89
N ALA A 138 -12.79 46.63 -19.65
CA ALA A 138 -13.35 47.91 -20.05
C ALA A 138 -14.68 47.74 -20.83
N ARG A 139 -15.44 48.82 -21.00
CA ARG A 139 -16.54 48.86 -21.98
C ARG A 139 -15.96 49.07 -23.37
N ASP A 140 -16.57 48.45 -24.38
CA ASP A 140 -16.21 48.62 -25.80
C ASP A 140 -16.61 50.01 -26.37
N SER A 141 -16.73 51.04 -25.52
CA SER A 141 -17.27 52.37 -25.84
C SER A 141 -16.36 53.53 -25.39
N GLU A 142 -15.16 53.26 -24.89
CA GLU A 142 -14.19 54.26 -24.42
C GLU A 142 -12.78 53.93 -24.93
N GLU A 143 -12.46 54.33 -26.16
CA GLU A 143 -11.15 54.12 -26.82
C GLU A 143 -10.01 55.03 -26.31
N GLN A 144 -10.08 55.53 -25.07
CA GLN A 144 -9.03 56.38 -24.49
C GLN A 144 -8.45 55.79 -23.21
N THR A 145 -7.28 55.13 -23.36
CA THR A 145 -6.34 54.80 -22.28
C THR A 145 -6.90 54.05 -21.06
N GLY A 146 -7.77 53.06 -21.29
CA GLY A 146 -8.23 52.15 -20.24
C GLY A 146 -7.11 51.23 -19.72
N GLN A 147 -6.34 51.67 -18.72
CA GLN A 147 -5.46 50.79 -17.95
C GLN A 147 -6.30 49.66 -17.32
N GLU A 148 -5.91 48.39 -17.49
CA GLU A 148 -6.54 47.29 -16.76
C GLU A 148 -6.40 47.54 -15.25
N THR A 149 -7.50 47.82 -14.55
CA THR A 149 -7.53 48.07 -13.11
C THR A 149 -7.32 46.78 -12.33
N ARG A 150 -6.05 46.35 -12.27
CA ARG A 150 -5.58 45.13 -11.61
C ARG A 150 -5.62 45.29 -10.07
N GLN A 151 -6.78 45.02 -9.48
CA GLN A 151 -6.97 45.10 -8.03
C GLN A 151 -6.52 43.80 -7.34
N VAL A 152 -5.83 43.90 -6.19
CA VAL A 152 -5.52 42.74 -5.34
C VAL A 152 -6.75 42.32 -4.55
N LEU A 153 -7.10 41.04 -4.59
CA LEU A 153 -8.15 40.44 -3.78
C LEU A 153 -7.53 39.87 -2.50
N THR A 154 -7.80 40.50 -1.35
CA THR A 154 -7.17 40.11 -0.07
C THR A 154 -7.82 38.86 0.53
N PRO A 155 -7.10 38.05 1.34
CA PRO A 155 -7.69 36.87 1.96
C PRO A 155 -8.90 37.21 2.87
N ALA A 156 -8.88 38.38 3.52
CA ALA A 156 -9.99 38.88 4.33
C ALA A 156 -11.25 39.16 3.50
N GLN A 157 -11.12 39.72 2.30
CA GLN A 157 -12.25 39.90 1.37
C GLN A 157 -12.81 38.54 0.93
N VAL A 158 -11.94 37.59 0.54
CA VAL A 158 -12.40 36.24 0.14
C VAL A 158 -13.11 35.54 1.29
N TYR A 159 -12.62 35.66 2.53
CA TYR A 159 -13.25 35.07 3.71
C TYR A 159 -14.67 35.61 3.94
N THR A 160 -14.88 36.93 3.82
CA THR A 160 -16.23 37.51 3.98
C THR A 160 -17.18 37.19 2.83
N ILE A 161 -16.69 37.00 1.61
CA ILE A 161 -17.47 36.50 0.47
C ILE A 161 -17.86 35.03 0.71
N PHE A 162 -16.91 34.18 1.08
CA PHE A 162 -17.17 32.75 1.29
C PHE A 162 -18.13 32.46 2.45
N LYS A 163 -18.12 33.29 3.50
CA LYS A 163 -19.05 33.21 4.62
C LYS A 163 -20.50 33.56 4.25
N LYS A 164 -20.73 34.23 3.11
CA LYS A 164 -22.07 34.64 2.62
C LYS A 164 -22.70 33.67 1.62
N ILE A 165 -22.00 32.60 1.22
CA ILE A 165 -22.54 31.58 0.30
C ILE A 165 -23.64 30.80 1.02
N SER A 166 -24.78 30.57 0.36
CA SER A 166 -25.90 29.80 0.92
C SER A 166 -25.59 28.30 0.98
N SER A 167 -26.21 27.57 1.92
CA SER A 167 -26.05 26.13 2.06
C SER A 167 -26.49 25.36 0.81
N GLU A 168 -27.51 25.85 0.10
CA GLU A 168 -27.95 25.34 -1.21
C GLU A 168 -26.86 25.48 -2.28
N ASP A 169 -26.26 26.66 -2.43
CA ASP A 169 -25.17 26.90 -3.38
C ASP A 169 -23.94 26.03 -3.07
N LEU A 170 -23.67 25.74 -1.79
CA LEU A 170 -22.60 24.81 -1.39
C LEU A 170 -22.85 23.38 -1.88
N ILE A 171 -24.08 22.87 -1.72
CA ILE A 171 -24.46 21.51 -2.16
C ILE A 171 -24.38 21.40 -3.69
N ASP A 172 -24.83 22.44 -4.39
CA ASP A 172 -24.82 22.50 -5.86
C ASP A 172 -23.40 22.62 -6.44
N LEU A 173 -22.51 23.36 -5.76
CA LEU A 173 -21.07 23.35 -6.04
C LEU A 173 -20.40 22.00 -5.76
N GLY A 174 -21.04 21.06 -5.05
CA GLY A 174 -20.43 19.81 -4.62
C GLY A 174 -19.45 20.01 -3.45
N LEU A 175 -19.78 20.92 -2.55
CA LEU A 175 -19.14 21.13 -1.26
C LEU A 175 -20.09 20.65 -0.14
N ASN A 176 -19.64 20.70 1.11
CA ASN A 176 -20.40 20.19 2.26
C ASN A 176 -20.32 21.20 3.41
N GLU A 177 -21.47 21.47 4.02
CA GLU A 177 -21.64 22.49 5.07
C GLU A 177 -21.01 22.12 6.42
N GLU A 178 -20.96 20.83 6.75
CA GLU A 178 -20.47 20.30 8.03
C GLU A 178 -18.96 20.04 8.01
N TYR A 179 -18.42 19.56 6.88
CA TYR A 179 -17.05 19.04 6.79
C TYR A 179 -16.12 19.83 5.89
N ALA A 180 -16.63 20.68 4.98
CA ALA A 180 -15.82 21.25 3.89
C ALA A 180 -16.30 22.61 3.39
N ARG A 181 -16.60 23.56 4.30
CA ARG A 181 -17.01 24.91 3.89
C ARG A 181 -15.88 25.69 3.20
N PRO A 182 -16.20 26.58 2.23
CA PRO A 182 -15.19 27.34 1.49
C PRO A 182 -14.35 28.28 2.36
N ASP A 183 -14.96 28.89 3.39
CA ASP A 183 -14.31 29.85 4.27
C ASP A 183 -13.16 29.21 5.07
N TRP A 184 -13.25 27.92 5.37
CA TRP A 184 -12.20 27.14 6.04
C TRP A 184 -10.96 26.87 5.17
N MET A 185 -11.01 27.17 3.87
CA MET A 185 -9.82 27.16 2.99
C MET A 185 -8.88 28.35 3.26
N ILE A 186 -9.32 29.31 4.07
CA ILE A 186 -8.56 30.48 4.50
C ILE A 186 -8.23 30.30 5.99
N ILE A 187 -6.94 30.39 6.31
CA ILE A 187 -6.45 30.20 7.67
C ILE A 187 -6.65 31.51 8.43
N THR A 188 -7.51 31.49 9.44
CA THR A 188 -7.61 32.53 10.48
C THR A 188 -6.91 32.09 11.77
N CYS A 189 -7.00 30.79 12.08
CA CYS A 189 -6.36 30.15 13.21
C CYS A 189 -5.49 28.98 12.70
N LEU A 190 -4.18 29.05 12.94
CA LEU A 190 -3.22 28.02 12.53
C LEU A 190 -3.06 26.97 13.66
N PRO A 191 -3.33 25.68 13.41
CA PRO A 191 -3.07 24.64 14.39
C PRO A 191 -1.55 24.45 14.57
N VAL A 192 -1.11 24.36 15.83
CA VAL A 192 0.29 24.08 16.17
C VAL A 192 0.41 22.60 16.51
N PRO A 193 1.20 21.81 15.76
CA PRO A 193 1.35 20.39 16.07
C PRO A 193 2.13 20.18 17.39
N PRO A 194 1.82 19.11 18.15
CA PRO A 194 2.47 18.82 19.42
C PRO A 194 3.92 18.30 19.22
N PRO A 195 4.76 18.30 20.26
CA PRO A 195 6.17 17.87 20.18
C PRO A 195 6.44 16.53 19.47
N PRO A 196 5.60 15.46 19.59
CA PRO A 196 5.84 14.20 18.85
C PRO A 196 5.88 14.33 17.31
N VAL A 197 5.31 15.40 16.74
CA VAL A 197 5.34 15.68 15.29
C VAL A 197 6.57 16.52 14.89
N ARG A 198 7.15 17.23 15.85
CA ARG A 198 8.28 18.17 15.71
C ARG A 198 9.28 17.97 16.87
N PRO A 199 9.95 16.80 16.93
CA PRO A 199 10.76 16.40 18.08
C PRO A 199 12.00 17.27 18.23
N SER A 200 12.33 17.65 19.47
CA SER A 200 13.60 18.30 19.81
C SER A 200 14.66 17.25 20.15
N ILE A 201 15.90 17.50 19.72
CA ILE A 201 17.06 16.68 20.05
C ILE A 201 17.91 17.47 21.05
N GLN A 202 18.19 16.88 22.21
CA GLN A 202 19.17 17.44 23.15
C GLN A 202 20.55 16.87 22.82
N MET A 203 21.55 17.74 22.69
CA MET A 203 22.96 17.34 22.58
C MET A 203 23.68 17.80 23.84
N ASP A 204 24.24 16.84 24.57
CA ASP A 204 25.15 16.99 25.71
C ASP A 204 24.68 18.01 26.77
N GLY A 205 23.40 17.91 27.13
CA GLY A 205 22.75 18.61 28.25
C GLY A 205 22.55 20.13 28.11
N THR A 206 23.40 20.80 27.35
CA THR A 206 23.46 22.28 27.25
C THR A 206 22.87 22.82 25.95
N SER A 207 22.87 22.05 24.86
CA SER A 207 22.40 22.50 23.55
C SER A 207 21.16 21.75 23.07
N ARG A 208 20.25 22.47 22.39
CA ARG A 208 18.99 21.92 21.85
C ARG A 208 18.91 22.16 20.35
N GLY A 209 18.83 21.08 19.59
CA GLY A 209 18.46 21.08 18.18
C GLY A 209 16.95 20.94 18.04
N GLU A 210 16.28 22.05 17.74
CA GLU A 210 14.84 22.07 17.46
C GLU A 210 14.54 21.64 16.01
N ASP A 211 13.35 21.05 15.78
CA ASP A 211 12.90 20.63 14.46
C ASP A 211 12.64 21.81 13.50
N ASP A 212 12.87 21.63 12.20
CA ASP A 212 12.61 22.62 11.14
C ASP A 212 11.21 23.28 11.25
N LEU A 213 10.17 22.53 11.65
CA LEU A 213 8.82 23.05 11.86
C LEU A 213 8.74 23.96 13.09
N THR A 214 9.47 23.67 14.17
CA THR A 214 9.53 24.55 15.35
C THR A 214 10.17 25.89 14.98
N HIS A 215 11.29 25.87 14.23
CA HIS A 215 11.91 27.09 13.71
C HIS A 215 10.94 27.90 12.85
N LYS A 216 10.25 27.26 11.91
CA LYS A 216 9.32 27.95 11.00
C LYS A 216 8.08 28.50 11.72
N LEU A 217 7.58 27.82 12.75
CA LEU A 217 6.50 28.31 13.60
C LEU A 217 6.92 29.55 14.41
N ALA A 218 8.17 29.61 14.87
CA ALA A 218 8.70 30.80 15.54
C ALA A 218 8.76 32.02 14.59
N ASP A 219 9.12 31.81 13.32
CA ASP A 219 9.13 32.88 12.31
C ASP A 219 7.70 33.35 11.96
N ILE A 220 6.74 32.42 11.84
CA ILE A 220 5.31 32.75 11.70
C ILE A 220 4.84 33.60 12.89
N LEU A 221 5.18 33.21 14.13
CA LEU A 221 4.77 33.93 15.33
C LEU A 221 5.35 35.35 15.38
N LYS A 222 6.63 35.53 15.02
CA LYS A 222 7.28 36.85 14.93
C LYS A 222 6.63 37.75 13.88
N ALA A 223 6.43 37.24 12.66
CA ALA A 223 5.77 37.99 11.59
C ALA A 223 4.35 38.40 11.99
N ASN A 224 3.62 37.50 12.66
CA ASN A 224 2.27 37.75 13.16
C ASN A 224 2.22 38.81 14.28
N GLN A 225 3.16 38.78 15.23
CA GLN A 225 3.27 39.79 16.29
C GLN A 225 3.64 41.16 15.73
N ASN A 226 4.58 41.23 14.78
CA ASN A 226 4.95 42.48 14.12
C ASN A 226 3.78 43.07 13.32
N LEU A 227 3.03 42.24 12.59
CA LEU A 227 1.84 42.68 11.85
C LEU A 227 0.76 43.25 12.79
N ARG A 228 0.50 42.61 13.95
CA ARG A 228 -0.42 43.17 14.97
C ARG A 228 0.04 44.55 15.49
N ARG A 229 1.35 44.76 15.69
CA ARG A 229 1.92 46.03 16.16
C ARG A 229 1.79 47.14 15.13
N TYR A 230 2.26 46.91 13.90
CA TYR A 230 2.16 47.94 12.85
C TYR A 230 0.69 48.32 12.52
N GLU A 231 -0.25 47.39 12.72
CA GLU A 231 -1.69 47.67 12.64
C GLU A 231 -2.22 48.46 13.85
N SER A 232 -1.79 48.18 15.09
CA SER A 232 -2.17 48.99 16.27
C SER A 232 -1.58 50.39 16.25
N ASP A 233 -0.36 50.53 15.73
CA ASP A 233 0.41 51.76 15.75
C ASP A 233 0.04 52.71 14.59
N GLY A 234 -0.97 52.36 13.79
CA GLY A 234 -1.49 53.19 12.70
C GLY A 234 -0.53 53.36 11.51
N SER A 235 0.33 52.38 11.25
CA SER A 235 1.37 52.48 10.21
C SER A 235 0.77 52.56 8.79
N PRO A 236 1.50 53.17 7.81
CA PRO A 236 1.00 53.30 6.44
C PRO A 236 0.60 51.97 5.80
N ALA A 237 -0.54 51.96 5.10
CA ALA A 237 -1.15 50.74 4.55
C ALA A 237 -0.22 49.92 3.63
N HIS A 238 0.73 50.57 2.94
CA HIS A 238 1.76 49.88 2.16
C HIS A 238 2.62 48.95 3.02
N VAL A 239 3.13 49.46 4.15
CA VAL A 239 3.98 48.71 5.10
C VAL A 239 3.22 47.54 5.71
N VAL A 240 1.95 47.75 6.10
CA VAL A 240 1.08 46.67 6.59
C VAL A 240 0.91 45.56 5.53
N SER A 241 0.75 45.93 4.25
CA SER A 241 0.61 44.96 3.15
C SER A 241 1.89 44.16 2.86
N GLU A 242 3.07 44.72 3.13
CA GLU A 242 4.35 43.99 3.05
C GLU A 242 4.44 42.94 4.14
N PHE A 243 4.15 43.30 5.40
CA PHE A 243 4.13 42.34 6.51
C PHE A 243 3.02 41.28 6.38
N GLU A 244 1.86 41.62 5.82
CA GLU A 244 0.82 40.64 5.45
C GLU A 244 1.37 39.63 4.42
N SER A 245 2.08 40.11 3.40
CA SER A 245 2.69 39.24 2.39
C SER A 245 3.80 38.33 2.96
N LEU A 246 4.57 38.82 3.94
CA LEU A 246 5.59 38.04 4.65
C LEU A 246 4.95 36.93 5.51
N LEU A 247 3.87 37.24 6.23
CA LEU A 247 3.11 36.25 6.99
C LEU A 247 2.51 35.17 6.07
N GLN A 248 1.94 35.57 4.93
CA GLN A 248 1.43 34.68 3.89
C GLN A 248 2.54 33.79 3.31
N PHE A 249 3.75 34.32 3.09
CA PHE A 249 4.91 33.54 2.64
C PHE A 249 5.37 32.52 3.69
N HIS A 250 5.45 32.91 4.97
CA HIS A 250 5.84 31.99 6.04
C HIS A 250 4.84 30.87 6.27
N CYS A 251 3.53 31.16 6.23
CA CYS A 251 2.49 30.14 6.33
C CYS A 251 2.47 29.20 5.11
N ALA A 252 2.70 29.73 3.90
CA ALA A 252 2.80 28.91 2.69
C ALA A 252 4.01 27.96 2.74
N THR A 253 5.21 28.48 3.02
CA THR A 253 6.46 27.69 3.08
C THR A 253 6.52 26.68 4.23
N TYR A 254 5.73 26.89 5.29
CA TYR A 254 5.52 25.89 6.36
C TYR A 254 4.79 24.64 5.85
N MET A 255 3.73 24.83 5.06
CA MET A 255 2.96 23.73 4.48
C MET A 255 3.69 23.09 3.29
N ASP A 256 4.25 23.92 2.40
CA ASP A 256 4.93 23.51 1.17
C ASP A 256 6.07 24.46 0.80
N ASN A 257 7.31 23.98 0.85
CA ASN A 257 8.52 24.76 0.54
C ASN A 257 9.05 24.51 -0.90
N GLU A 258 8.45 23.58 -1.65
CA GLU A 258 8.87 23.23 -3.04
C GLU A 258 8.04 23.99 -4.10
N MET A 259 7.65 25.23 -3.80
CA MET A 259 6.75 26.01 -4.65
C MET A 259 7.45 26.58 -5.88
N ALA A 260 6.90 26.33 -7.07
CA ALA A 260 7.36 26.95 -8.31
C ALA A 260 7.14 28.47 -8.30
N GLY A 261 8.17 29.23 -8.70
CA GLY A 261 8.11 30.69 -8.83
C GLY A 261 8.11 31.46 -7.50
N GLN A 262 8.55 30.86 -6.40
CA GLN A 262 8.77 31.53 -5.11
C GLN A 262 10.13 31.13 -4.52
N PRO A 263 10.80 32.01 -3.75
CA PRO A 263 12.05 31.67 -3.08
C PRO A 263 11.80 30.61 -2.00
N GLN A 264 12.74 29.67 -1.84
CA GLN A 264 12.66 28.65 -0.80
C GLN A 264 13.02 29.23 0.57
N ALA A 265 12.31 28.81 1.61
CA ALA A 265 12.70 29.11 2.99
C ALA A 265 13.89 28.23 3.40
N LEU A 266 15.03 28.87 3.66
CA LEU A 266 16.27 28.23 4.08
C LEU A 266 16.46 28.34 5.59
N GLN A 267 17.17 27.37 6.17
CA GLN A 267 17.73 27.45 7.51
C GLN A 267 18.97 28.36 7.51
N LYS A 268 19.46 28.77 8.68
CA LYS A 268 20.72 29.54 8.84
C LYS A 268 21.94 28.92 8.15
N SER A 269 21.92 27.61 7.92
CA SER A 269 22.95 26.84 7.21
C SER A 269 22.82 26.83 5.68
N GLY A 270 21.83 27.54 5.11
CA GLY A 270 21.52 27.50 3.67
C GLY A 270 20.72 26.27 3.21
N ARG A 271 20.48 25.27 4.09
CA ARG A 271 19.64 24.11 3.74
C ARG A 271 18.16 24.50 3.64
N PRO A 272 17.39 24.06 2.62
CA PRO A 272 15.95 24.20 2.62
C PRO A 272 15.27 23.52 3.83
N LEU A 273 14.26 24.18 4.41
CA LEU A 273 13.47 23.65 5.52
C LEU A 273 12.51 22.54 5.06
N LYS A 274 12.43 21.45 5.82
CA LYS A 274 11.52 20.31 5.56
C LYS A 274 10.08 20.61 5.98
N SER A 275 9.33 21.23 5.07
CA SER A 275 7.87 21.46 5.15
C SER A 275 7.04 20.18 5.39
N ILE A 276 5.80 20.35 5.84
CA ILE A 276 4.88 19.23 6.09
C ILE A 276 4.66 18.39 4.82
N ARG A 277 4.44 19.01 3.66
CA ARG A 277 4.27 18.31 2.38
C ARG A 277 5.49 17.44 2.03
N ALA A 278 6.69 17.97 2.22
CA ALA A 278 7.94 17.25 1.95
C ALA A 278 8.15 16.04 2.89
N ARG A 279 7.65 16.09 4.13
CA ARG A 279 7.68 14.93 5.05
C ARG A 279 6.75 13.80 4.63
N LEU A 280 5.67 14.08 3.92
CA LEU A 280 4.67 13.09 3.50
C LEU A 280 4.99 12.46 2.14
N LYS A 281 5.49 13.26 1.19
CA LYS A 281 5.80 12.89 -0.21
C LYS A 281 7.19 12.23 -0.34
N GLY A 282 7.39 11.42 -1.38
CA GLY A 282 8.69 10.89 -1.79
C GLY A 282 8.92 9.43 -1.42
N LYS A 283 10.11 8.89 -1.77
CA LYS A 283 10.49 7.49 -1.47
C LYS A 283 10.70 7.28 0.04
N GLU A 284 11.33 8.25 0.69
CA GLU A 284 11.58 8.28 2.14
C GLU A 284 10.49 9.05 2.93
N GLY A 285 9.47 9.58 2.24
CA GLY A 285 8.34 10.26 2.88
C GLY A 285 7.49 9.28 3.69
N ARG A 286 6.81 9.78 4.74
CA ARG A 286 6.07 8.95 5.72
C ARG A 286 5.13 7.93 5.08
N LEU A 287 4.44 8.28 3.99
CA LEU A 287 3.52 7.38 3.30
C LEU A 287 4.24 6.13 2.76
N ARG A 288 5.36 6.30 2.05
CA ARG A 288 6.06 5.17 1.41
C ARG A 288 7.11 4.52 2.33
N GLY A 289 7.86 5.31 3.08
CA GLY A 289 9.00 4.87 3.90
C GLY A 289 8.69 4.57 5.37
N ASN A 290 7.45 4.72 5.83
CA ASN A 290 7.05 4.31 7.19
C ASN A 290 5.75 3.49 7.23
N LEU A 291 4.79 3.75 6.33
CA LEU A 291 3.51 3.01 6.30
C LEU A 291 3.55 1.83 5.31
N MET A 292 3.98 2.06 4.06
CA MET A 292 4.01 0.99 3.03
C MET A 292 5.24 0.08 3.13
N GLY A 293 6.35 0.58 3.67
CA GLY A 293 7.53 -0.20 3.99
C GLY A 293 8.16 0.34 5.26
N LYS A 294 8.39 -0.53 6.25
CA LYS A 294 8.99 -0.20 7.54
C LYS A 294 10.11 -1.19 7.83
N ARG A 295 11.12 -0.79 8.62
CA ARG A 295 12.01 -1.76 9.28
C ARG A 295 11.18 -2.58 10.28
N VAL A 296 11.43 -3.89 10.32
CA VAL A 296 10.69 -4.84 11.15
C VAL A 296 11.63 -5.58 12.09
N ASP A 297 11.19 -5.76 13.32
CA ASP A 297 11.85 -6.59 14.33
C ASP A 297 11.67 -8.08 14.00
N PHE A 298 12.29 -8.97 14.77
CA PHE A 298 12.23 -10.43 14.58
C PHE A 298 12.59 -10.89 13.16
N SER A 299 13.59 -10.23 12.57
CA SER A 299 14.16 -10.56 11.27
C SER A 299 15.67 -10.65 11.31
N ALA A 300 16.25 -11.43 10.38
CA ALA A 300 17.69 -11.55 10.19
C ALA A 300 18.05 -11.64 8.71
N ARG A 301 19.31 -11.37 8.38
CA ARG A 301 19.87 -11.38 7.03
C ARG A 301 21.29 -11.92 7.09
N THR A 302 21.63 -12.81 6.17
CA THR A 302 23.01 -13.28 5.94
C THR A 302 23.12 -13.85 4.52
N VAL A 303 24.35 -14.14 4.10
CA VAL A 303 24.68 -14.77 2.82
C VAL A 303 24.08 -16.18 2.76
N ILE A 304 23.64 -16.60 1.57
CA ILE A 304 23.10 -17.94 1.31
C ILE A 304 24.15 -18.93 0.79
N THR A 305 23.88 -20.22 0.96
CA THR A 305 24.71 -21.33 0.46
C THR A 305 23.81 -22.50 0.08
N GLY A 306 24.16 -23.24 -0.99
CA GLY A 306 23.46 -24.46 -1.36
C GLY A 306 23.82 -25.62 -0.42
N ASP A 307 22.82 -26.41 -0.01
CA ASP A 307 23.04 -27.68 0.71
C ASP A 307 22.10 -28.76 0.15
N PRO A 308 22.61 -29.87 -0.39
CA PRO A 308 21.78 -30.93 -0.95
C PRO A 308 21.15 -31.85 0.13
N ASN A 309 21.57 -31.77 1.39
CA ASN A 309 21.14 -32.69 2.46
C ASN A 309 19.95 -32.18 3.29
N ILE A 310 19.35 -31.06 2.89
CA ILE A 310 18.18 -30.46 3.52
C ILE A 310 16.95 -30.57 2.61
N SER A 311 15.78 -30.73 3.22
CA SER A 311 14.54 -30.82 2.45
C SER A 311 14.24 -29.49 1.75
N VAL A 312 13.46 -29.54 0.67
CA VAL A 312 13.00 -28.38 -0.10
C VAL A 312 12.23 -27.39 0.78
N ASP A 313 11.52 -27.87 1.80
CA ASP A 313 10.80 -27.03 2.77
C ASP A 313 11.62 -26.65 4.01
N GLU A 314 12.90 -27.03 4.09
CA GLU A 314 13.81 -26.65 5.18
C GLU A 314 14.70 -25.47 4.78
N VAL A 315 15.12 -24.69 5.79
CA VAL A 315 16.20 -23.70 5.68
C VAL A 315 17.19 -23.89 6.82
N GLY A 316 18.47 -23.95 6.48
CA GLY A 316 19.57 -23.97 7.44
C GLY A 316 19.72 -22.61 8.11
N VAL A 317 19.57 -22.54 9.43
CA VAL A 317 19.72 -21.31 10.22
C VAL A 317 20.95 -21.40 11.12
N PRO A 318 21.90 -20.45 11.01
CA PRO A 318 23.03 -20.32 11.94
C PRO A 318 22.61 -20.33 13.41
N LYS A 319 23.34 -21.08 14.26
CA LYS A 319 23.13 -21.09 15.72
C LYS A 319 23.17 -19.67 16.33
N SER A 320 24.00 -18.77 15.81
CA SER A 320 24.07 -17.36 16.23
C SER A 320 22.76 -16.59 15.98
N ILE A 321 22.07 -16.87 14.87
CA ILE A 321 20.77 -16.27 14.54
C ILE A 321 19.65 -16.93 15.36
N ALA A 322 19.67 -18.26 15.48
CA ALA A 322 18.68 -19.03 16.24
C ALA A 322 18.67 -18.69 17.75
N SER A 323 19.84 -18.43 18.34
CA SER A 323 19.96 -17.94 19.72
C SER A 323 19.60 -16.45 19.88
N ASN A 324 19.52 -15.68 18.80
CA ASN A 324 19.18 -14.26 18.89
C ASN A 324 17.69 -13.98 18.72
N LEU A 325 17.06 -14.64 17.75
CA LEU A 325 15.63 -14.49 17.47
C LEU A 325 14.80 -15.37 18.40
N THR A 326 13.61 -14.89 18.77
CA THR A 326 12.71 -15.57 19.71
C THR A 326 11.32 -15.81 19.14
N PHE A 327 10.63 -16.78 19.73
CA PHE A 327 9.20 -17.04 19.55
C PHE A 327 8.51 -17.01 20.93
N PRO A 328 7.47 -16.18 21.13
CA PRO A 328 6.75 -16.10 22.40
C PRO A 328 5.75 -17.25 22.50
N GLU A 329 6.13 -18.30 23.24
CA GLU A 329 5.27 -19.45 23.48
C GLU A 329 4.51 -19.30 24.80
N ILE A 330 3.21 -19.59 24.80
CA ILE A 330 2.37 -19.56 26.01
C ILE A 330 2.64 -20.83 26.82
N VAL A 331 2.81 -20.69 28.13
CA VAL A 331 2.95 -21.80 29.08
C VAL A 331 1.59 -22.46 29.25
N THR A 332 1.55 -23.75 28.94
CA THR A 332 0.39 -24.65 29.04
C THR A 332 0.80 -25.92 29.79
N PRO A 333 -0.17 -26.72 30.28
CA PRO A 333 0.15 -28.01 30.90
C PRO A 333 0.98 -28.97 30.04
N PHE A 334 0.97 -28.81 28.71
CA PHE A 334 1.67 -29.70 27.77
C PHE A 334 3.15 -29.34 27.54
N ASN A 335 3.53 -28.09 27.75
CA ASN A 335 4.88 -27.59 27.44
C ASN A 335 5.60 -26.96 28.65
N VAL A 336 4.98 -26.93 29.83
CA VAL A 336 5.56 -26.31 31.03
C VAL A 336 6.94 -26.86 31.39
N ASP A 337 7.13 -28.19 31.36
CA ASP A 337 8.41 -28.82 31.71
C ASP A 337 9.51 -28.47 30.69
N LEU A 338 9.19 -28.53 29.39
CA LEU A 338 10.09 -28.15 28.30
C LEU A 338 10.48 -26.67 28.37
N LEU A 339 9.50 -25.78 28.59
CA LEU A 339 9.77 -24.35 28.75
C LEU A 339 10.58 -24.05 30.01
N GLN A 340 10.36 -24.80 31.10
CA GLN A 340 11.12 -24.66 32.34
C GLN A 340 12.60 -25.06 32.15
N GLU A 341 12.88 -26.09 31.34
CA GLU A 341 14.24 -26.45 30.93
C GLU A 341 14.89 -25.37 30.05
N LEU A 342 14.17 -24.84 29.04
CA LEU A 342 14.68 -23.75 28.20
C LEU A 342 15.00 -22.48 28.99
N VAL A 343 14.18 -22.15 30.00
CA VAL A 343 14.43 -21.04 30.93
C VAL A 343 15.66 -21.32 31.82
N LYS A 344 15.86 -22.57 32.25
CA LYS A 344 17.04 -22.99 33.03
C LYS A 344 18.33 -22.92 32.21
N ASN A 345 18.28 -23.23 30.91
CA ASN A 345 19.42 -23.09 29.98
C ASN A 345 19.76 -21.61 29.68
N GLY A 346 18.78 -20.72 29.83
CA GLY A 346 18.96 -19.27 29.70
C GLY A 346 19.26 -18.79 28.26
N PRO A 347 19.76 -17.56 28.10
CA PRO A 347 19.91 -16.91 26.79
C PRO A 347 21.21 -17.24 26.06
N THR A 348 22.18 -17.88 26.72
CA THR A 348 23.52 -18.15 26.15
C THR A 348 23.61 -19.53 25.50
N VAL A 349 22.90 -20.52 26.04
CA VAL A 349 22.84 -21.88 25.50
C VAL A 349 21.63 -22.00 24.56
N HIS A 350 21.81 -22.73 23.46
CA HIS A 350 20.72 -23.13 22.58
C HIS A 350 20.65 -24.67 22.56
N PRO A 351 19.47 -25.28 22.78
CA PRO A 351 18.16 -24.64 23.01
C PRO A 351 18.03 -23.90 24.36
N GLY A 352 17.36 -22.74 24.38
CA GLY A 352 17.22 -21.87 25.55
C GLY A 352 16.17 -20.77 25.38
N ALA A 353 16.15 -19.77 26.25
CA ALA A 353 15.19 -18.67 26.24
C ALA A 353 15.78 -17.34 26.73
N LYS A 354 15.18 -16.21 26.31
CA LYS A 354 15.64 -14.86 26.68
C LYS A 354 14.79 -14.15 27.72
N TYR A 355 13.47 -14.20 27.56
CA TYR A 355 12.56 -13.44 28.41
C TYR A 355 11.40 -14.30 28.89
N VAL A 356 10.92 -14.00 30.10
CA VAL A 356 9.66 -14.53 30.64
C VAL A 356 8.74 -13.35 30.91
N ILE A 357 7.53 -13.38 30.36
CA ILE A 357 6.51 -12.35 30.53
C ILE A 357 5.41 -12.95 31.42
N ARG A 358 5.16 -12.30 32.57
CA ARG A 358 4.07 -12.64 33.50
C ARG A 358 2.72 -12.16 32.97
N ASP A 359 1.63 -12.66 33.56
CA ASP A 359 0.26 -12.19 33.24
C ASP A 359 0.06 -10.68 33.51
N THR A 360 0.86 -10.10 34.42
CA THR A 360 0.90 -8.65 34.69
C THR A 360 1.51 -7.82 33.55
N GLY A 361 2.11 -8.46 32.53
CA GLY A 361 2.89 -7.81 31.47
C GLY A 361 4.34 -7.49 31.86
N GLU A 362 4.76 -7.79 33.09
CA GLU A 362 6.15 -7.65 33.53
C GLU A 362 7.05 -8.63 32.77
N ARG A 363 8.12 -8.10 32.13
CA ARG A 363 9.07 -8.86 31.32
C ARG A 363 10.40 -9.02 32.05
N ILE A 364 10.68 -10.25 32.48
CA ILE A 364 11.92 -10.65 33.17
C ILE A 364 12.98 -10.97 32.12
N ASP A 365 14.16 -10.34 32.20
CA ASP A 365 15.32 -10.65 31.36
C ASP A 365 16.21 -11.72 32.02
N LEU A 366 16.25 -12.91 31.43
CA LEU A 366 17.01 -14.04 31.96
C LEU A 366 18.53 -13.79 31.96
N LYS A 367 19.04 -12.86 31.14
CA LYS A 367 20.46 -12.47 31.14
C LYS A 367 20.89 -11.82 32.45
N HIS A 368 19.99 -11.05 33.07
CA HIS A 368 20.27 -10.31 34.30
C HIS A 368 19.75 -11.02 35.56
N THR A 369 18.78 -11.94 35.42
CA THR A 369 18.22 -12.75 36.52
C THR A 369 18.96 -14.10 36.73
N SER A 370 20.13 -14.29 36.10
CA SER A 370 20.94 -15.51 36.19
C SER A 370 21.63 -15.68 37.56
N GLY A 371 20.89 -16.12 38.59
CA GLY A 371 21.45 -16.47 39.90
C GLY A 371 20.39 -16.88 40.94
N THR A 372 20.47 -18.14 41.39
CA THR A 372 19.76 -18.76 42.54
C THR A 372 18.22 -18.81 42.49
N ASN A 373 17.53 -17.78 41.99
CA ASN A 373 16.07 -17.75 41.83
C ASN A 373 15.67 -18.31 40.47
N VAL A 374 15.56 -19.64 40.37
CA VAL A 374 14.93 -20.30 39.20
C VAL A 374 13.48 -19.84 39.10
N VAL A 375 13.16 -19.08 38.05
CA VAL A 375 11.80 -18.59 37.79
C VAL A 375 10.90 -19.80 37.51
N ARG A 376 10.07 -20.17 38.50
CA ARG A 376 9.07 -21.22 38.36
C ARG A 376 7.93 -20.70 37.49
N LEU A 377 7.72 -21.33 36.33
CA LEU A 377 6.68 -20.93 35.39
C LEU A 377 5.28 -21.25 35.93
N GLN A 378 4.30 -20.46 35.48
CA GLN A 378 2.87 -20.66 35.72
C GLN A 378 2.12 -20.69 34.39
N ASN A 379 1.01 -21.42 34.33
CA ASN A 379 0.17 -21.49 33.13
C ASN A 379 -0.40 -20.10 32.79
N GLY A 380 -0.35 -19.72 31.51
CA GLY A 380 -0.75 -18.38 31.03
C GLY A 380 0.42 -17.44 30.72
N TRP A 381 1.56 -17.60 31.42
CA TRP A 381 2.77 -16.81 31.16
C TRP A 381 3.31 -17.05 29.75
N LYS A 382 4.14 -16.15 29.24
CA LYS A 382 4.78 -16.29 27.92
C LYS A 382 6.29 -16.40 28.08
N VAL A 383 6.89 -17.38 27.41
CA VAL A 383 8.34 -17.57 27.36
C VAL A 383 8.81 -17.25 25.95
N GLU A 384 9.68 -16.25 25.82
CA GLU A 384 10.38 -15.95 24.58
C GLU A 384 11.58 -16.90 24.43
N ARG A 385 11.30 -18.11 23.95
CA ARG A 385 12.32 -19.12 23.66
C ARG A 385 13.06 -18.84 22.36
N HIS A 386 14.26 -19.38 22.24
CA HIS A 386 15.01 -19.43 20.98
C HIS A 386 14.23 -20.21 19.91
N ILE A 387 14.52 -19.92 18.64
CA ILE A 387 13.97 -20.66 17.51
C ILE A 387 14.61 -22.04 17.45
N ASN A 388 13.80 -23.08 17.30
CA ASN A 388 14.23 -24.47 17.30
C ASN A 388 13.94 -25.15 15.95
N ASN A 389 14.43 -26.38 15.79
CA ASN A 389 14.15 -27.19 14.60
C ASN A 389 12.65 -27.39 14.40
N GLY A 390 12.18 -27.24 13.16
CA GLY A 390 10.77 -27.38 12.78
C GLY A 390 9.89 -26.14 13.01
N ASP A 391 10.41 -25.07 13.62
CA ASP A 391 9.69 -23.78 13.63
C ASP A 391 9.55 -23.23 12.20
N VAL A 392 8.42 -22.57 11.93
CA VAL A 392 8.08 -22.05 10.60
C VAL A 392 8.45 -20.57 10.50
N ILE A 393 9.15 -20.19 9.44
CA ILE A 393 9.62 -18.83 9.14
C ILE A 393 9.28 -18.46 7.69
N ILE A 394 9.18 -17.16 7.40
CA ILE A 394 9.14 -16.66 6.01
C ILE A 394 10.56 -16.33 5.57
N PHE A 395 10.95 -16.80 4.39
CA PHE A 395 12.23 -16.49 3.77
C PHE A 395 12.02 -15.69 2.48
N ASN A 396 12.86 -14.68 2.23
CA ASN A 396 12.75 -13.87 1.02
C ASN A 396 14.07 -13.40 0.43
N ARG A 397 14.05 -13.22 -0.90
CA ARG A 397 15.08 -12.48 -1.64
C ARG A 397 14.53 -11.15 -2.14
N GLN A 398 15.36 -10.12 -2.10
CA GLN A 398 15.07 -8.80 -2.68
C GLN A 398 15.78 -8.68 -4.04
N PRO A 399 15.13 -8.13 -5.09
CA PRO A 399 13.76 -7.61 -5.14
C PRO A 399 12.70 -8.73 -5.20
N SER A 400 11.66 -8.63 -4.39
CA SER A 400 10.57 -9.61 -4.36
C SER A 400 9.52 -9.26 -5.43
N LEU A 401 9.70 -9.77 -6.65
CA LEU A 401 8.84 -9.49 -7.81
C LEU A 401 7.67 -10.47 -7.98
N HIS A 402 7.82 -11.70 -7.48
CA HIS A 402 6.84 -12.78 -7.60
C HIS A 402 6.36 -13.22 -6.22
N LYS A 403 5.17 -13.84 -6.14
CA LYS A 403 4.66 -14.44 -4.89
C LYS A 403 5.69 -15.41 -4.28
N MET A 404 6.31 -16.25 -5.12
CA MET A 404 7.33 -17.22 -4.72
C MET A 404 8.67 -16.61 -4.31
N SER A 405 8.86 -15.29 -4.45
CA SER A 405 10.01 -14.59 -3.85
C SER A 405 9.89 -14.43 -2.33
N MET A 406 8.75 -14.82 -1.73
CA MET A 406 8.50 -14.95 -0.29
C MET A 406 7.78 -16.26 0.01
N MET A 407 8.45 -17.24 0.64
CA MET A 407 7.85 -18.54 0.96
C MET A 407 8.13 -18.97 2.40
N GLY A 408 7.26 -19.82 2.92
CA GLY A 408 7.39 -20.45 4.23
C GLY A 408 8.37 -21.64 4.19
N HIS A 409 9.32 -21.66 5.12
CA HIS A 409 10.25 -22.76 5.36
C HIS A 409 10.20 -23.19 6.84
N LYS A 410 10.66 -24.42 7.11
CA LYS A 410 10.99 -24.93 8.43
C LYS A 410 12.44 -24.65 8.77
N VAL A 411 12.71 -24.23 10.00
CA VAL A 411 14.06 -24.01 10.50
C VAL A 411 14.75 -25.33 10.78
N ARG A 412 16.01 -25.45 10.33
CA ARG A 412 16.96 -26.47 10.75
C ARG A 412 18.23 -25.77 11.25
N VAL A 413 18.44 -25.76 12.55
CA VAL A 413 19.59 -25.07 13.18
C VAL A 413 20.87 -25.81 12.83
N MET A 414 21.84 -25.08 12.28
CA MET A 414 23.12 -25.62 11.81
C MET A 414 24.31 -24.77 12.27
N PRO A 415 25.52 -25.34 12.31
CA PRO A 415 26.75 -24.57 12.53
C PRO A 415 27.05 -23.60 11.38
N PHE A 416 28.10 -22.80 11.54
CA PHE A 416 28.51 -21.72 10.63
C PHE A 416 27.51 -20.55 10.56
N SER A 417 27.74 -19.61 9.64
CA SER A 417 27.13 -18.26 9.65
C SER A 417 26.26 -17.92 8.43
N THR A 418 26.11 -18.85 7.47
CA THR A 418 25.30 -18.67 6.26
C THR A 418 23.94 -19.34 6.38
N PHE A 419 22.93 -18.81 5.69
CA PHE A 419 21.67 -19.51 5.49
C PHE A 419 21.88 -20.63 4.46
N ARG A 420 21.29 -21.81 4.67
CA ARG A 420 21.37 -22.91 3.69
C ARG A 420 20.02 -23.23 3.09
N LEU A 421 19.95 -23.43 1.77
CA LEU A 421 18.73 -23.87 1.08
C LEU A 421 19.01 -24.99 0.06
N ASN A 422 17.98 -25.81 -0.17
CA ASN A 422 18.00 -26.84 -1.20
C ASN A 422 18.08 -26.19 -2.61
N LEU A 423 18.86 -26.80 -3.50
CA LEU A 423 19.17 -26.26 -4.82
C LEU A 423 17.92 -26.08 -5.70
N SER A 424 16.89 -26.94 -5.55
CA SER A 424 15.63 -26.85 -6.30
C SER A 424 14.81 -25.57 -5.99
N VAL A 425 15.10 -24.90 -4.87
CA VAL A 425 14.43 -23.65 -4.42
C VAL A 425 15.16 -22.38 -4.90
N THR A 426 16.35 -22.51 -5.49
CA THR A 426 17.09 -21.35 -6.06
C THR A 426 16.29 -20.65 -7.16
N SER A 427 15.60 -21.42 -8.01
CA SER A 427 14.82 -20.94 -9.16
C SER A 427 13.69 -19.95 -8.80
N PRO A 428 12.75 -20.25 -7.88
CA PRO A 428 11.71 -19.29 -7.48
C PRO A 428 12.22 -18.02 -6.78
N TYR A 429 13.38 -18.07 -6.10
CA TYR A 429 14.03 -16.89 -5.54
C TYR A 429 14.92 -16.14 -6.55
N ASN A 430 15.14 -16.72 -7.75
CA ASN A 430 16.12 -16.27 -8.74
C ASN A 430 17.52 -16.06 -8.14
N ALA A 431 17.89 -16.92 -7.19
CA ALA A 431 19.06 -16.78 -6.32
C ALA A 431 20.24 -17.61 -6.81
N ASP A 432 21.45 -17.11 -6.56
CA ASP A 432 22.72 -17.79 -6.77
C ASP A 432 23.54 -17.78 -5.47
N PHE A 433 24.81 -18.19 -5.54
CA PHE A 433 25.67 -18.40 -4.35
C PHE A 433 27.01 -17.66 -4.47
N ASP A 434 27.03 -16.52 -5.17
CA ASP A 434 28.24 -15.71 -5.42
C ASP A 434 28.53 -14.63 -4.35
N GLY A 435 27.64 -14.49 -3.37
CA GLY A 435 27.62 -13.40 -2.37
C GLY A 435 26.21 -12.95 -2.01
N ASP A 436 25.21 -13.43 -2.75
CA ASP A 436 23.77 -13.24 -2.57
C ASP A 436 23.29 -13.34 -1.10
N GLU A 437 22.43 -12.41 -0.68
CA GLU A 437 21.86 -12.33 0.68
C GLU A 437 20.34 -12.45 0.67
N MET A 438 19.80 -13.20 1.64
CA MET A 438 18.35 -13.33 1.85
C MET A 438 17.96 -12.95 3.27
N ASN A 439 16.72 -12.50 3.45
CA ASN A 439 16.17 -12.16 4.76
C ASN A 439 15.21 -13.24 5.25
N MET A 440 15.21 -13.45 6.56
CA MET A 440 14.32 -14.33 7.31
C MET A 440 13.43 -13.48 8.21
N HIS A 441 12.14 -13.81 8.28
CA HIS A 441 11.15 -13.19 9.15
C HIS A 441 10.45 -14.26 10.00
N VAL A 442 10.36 -14.02 11.30
CA VAL A 442 9.88 -15.00 12.28
C VAL A 442 8.47 -14.63 12.75
N PRO A 443 7.42 -15.42 12.44
CA PRO A 443 6.08 -15.12 12.90
C PRO A 443 6.01 -15.16 14.44
N GLN A 444 5.38 -14.14 15.04
CA GLN A 444 5.31 -14.00 16.49
C GLN A 444 3.97 -14.49 17.09
N SER A 445 2.97 -14.78 16.25
CA SER A 445 1.68 -15.35 16.67
C SER A 445 1.51 -16.77 16.13
N VAL A 446 0.74 -17.59 16.85
CA VAL A 446 0.37 -18.94 16.41
C VAL A 446 -0.53 -18.89 15.17
N GLU A 447 -1.39 -17.87 15.07
CA GLU A 447 -2.26 -17.61 13.91
C GLU A 447 -1.43 -17.38 12.64
N THR A 448 -0.45 -16.48 12.66
CA THR A 448 0.42 -16.24 11.50
C THR A 448 1.33 -17.44 11.22
N LYS A 449 1.75 -18.19 12.25
CA LYS A 449 2.46 -19.47 12.06
C LYS A 449 1.60 -20.48 11.29
N ALA A 450 0.29 -20.54 11.57
CA ALA A 450 -0.66 -21.38 10.84
C ALA A 450 -0.94 -20.84 9.42
N GLU A 451 -1.11 -19.53 9.24
CA GLU A 451 -1.27 -18.89 7.93
C GLU A 451 -0.10 -19.23 6.99
N ILE A 452 1.14 -19.09 7.47
CA ILE A 452 2.34 -19.44 6.71
C ILE A 452 2.33 -20.92 6.36
N LYS A 453 2.13 -21.78 7.36
CA LYS A 453 2.08 -23.24 7.22
C LYS A 453 1.05 -23.67 6.18
N GLU A 454 -0.12 -23.04 6.17
CA GLU A 454 -1.24 -23.46 5.33
C GLU A 454 -1.26 -22.84 3.94
N ILE A 455 -0.75 -21.61 3.76
CA ILE A 455 -0.87 -20.88 2.49
C ILE A 455 0.45 -20.78 1.71
N CYS A 456 1.56 -20.38 2.36
CA CYS A 456 2.78 -19.98 1.66
C CYS A 456 4.00 -20.89 1.86
N MET A 457 3.88 -22.01 2.58
CA MET A 457 4.92 -23.05 2.63
C MET A 457 5.36 -23.51 1.24
N VAL A 458 6.67 -23.69 1.07
CA VAL A 458 7.31 -24.09 -0.20
C VAL A 458 6.63 -25.24 -0.95
N PRO A 459 6.24 -26.38 -0.32
CA PRO A 459 5.57 -27.48 -1.02
C PRO A 459 4.27 -27.05 -1.73
N LYS A 460 3.54 -26.09 -1.16
CA LYS A 460 2.29 -25.54 -1.71
C LYS A 460 2.52 -24.46 -2.78
N GLN A 461 3.77 -24.09 -3.03
CA GLN A 461 4.19 -23.11 -4.04
C GLN A 461 5.05 -23.72 -5.17
N ILE A 462 5.16 -25.06 -5.24
CA ILE A 462 5.89 -25.78 -6.31
C ILE A 462 5.35 -25.41 -7.70
N VAL A 463 4.01 -25.33 -7.85
CA VAL A 463 3.33 -24.94 -9.11
C VAL A 463 2.80 -23.51 -9.01
N SER A 464 3.05 -22.71 -10.04
CA SER A 464 2.62 -21.30 -10.09
C SER A 464 1.37 -21.09 -10.96
N PRO A 465 0.35 -20.35 -10.47
CA PRO A 465 -0.81 -19.96 -11.26
C PRO A 465 -0.49 -18.94 -12.37
N GLN A 466 0.73 -18.39 -12.42
CA GLN A 466 1.13 -17.47 -13.51
C GLN A 466 1.19 -18.18 -14.87
N SER A 467 1.54 -19.47 -14.88
CA SER A 467 1.74 -20.24 -16.12
C SER A 467 1.36 -21.72 -15.98
N ASN A 468 0.61 -22.07 -14.92
CA ASN A 468 0.06 -23.41 -14.65
C ASN A 468 1.09 -24.54 -14.80
N LYS A 469 2.31 -24.30 -14.30
CA LYS A 469 3.45 -25.24 -14.37
C LYS A 469 4.35 -25.12 -13.13
N PRO A 470 5.22 -26.10 -12.86
CA PRO A 470 6.20 -26.02 -11.77
C PRO A 470 7.18 -24.86 -11.95
N VAL A 471 7.56 -24.21 -10.85
CA VAL A 471 8.64 -23.21 -10.76
C VAL A 471 9.89 -23.80 -10.10
N MET A 472 9.72 -24.85 -9.29
CA MET A 472 10.80 -25.66 -8.72
C MET A 472 11.03 -26.89 -9.60
N GLY A 473 12.26 -27.38 -9.64
CA GLY A 473 12.62 -28.62 -10.31
C GLY A 473 14.09 -28.97 -10.16
N ILE A 474 14.48 -30.11 -10.70
CA ILE A 474 15.85 -30.60 -10.60
C ILE A 474 16.77 -29.76 -11.50
N VAL A 475 17.84 -29.22 -10.91
CA VAL A 475 18.77 -28.27 -11.55
C VAL A 475 20.23 -28.69 -11.36
N GLN A 476 21.15 -27.99 -12.03
CA GLN A 476 22.61 -28.09 -11.88
C GLN A 476 23.11 -29.56 -11.93
N ASP A 477 23.91 -29.97 -10.95
CA ASP A 477 24.62 -31.25 -10.95
C ASP A 477 23.68 -32.45 -10.96
N THR A 478 22.60 -32.41 -10.17
CA THR A 478 21.58 -33.47 -10.13
C THR A 478 20.91 -33.64 -11.50
N LEU A 479 20.67 -32.55 -12.25
CA LEU A 479 20.13 -32.60 -13.60
C LEU A 479 21.12 -33.16 -14.64
N CYS A 480 22.42 -32.92 -14.45
CA CYS A 480 23.46 -33.52 -15.28
C CYS A 480 23.64 -35.01 -14.98
N ALA A 481 23.66 -35.36 -13.69
CA ALA A 481 23.82 -36.71 -13.18
C ALA A 481 22.66 -37.62 -13.60
N ILE A 482 21.40 -37.19 -13.40
CA ILE A 482 20.22 -38.01 -13.72
C ILE A 482 20.16 -38.40 -15.20
N ARG A 483 20.58 -37.52 -16.12
CA ARG A 483 20.71 -37.83 -17.55
C ARG A 483 21.77 -38.89 -17.82
N LYS A 484 22.93 -38.83 -17.14
CA LYS A 484 24.00 -39.84 -17.29
C LYS A 484 23.59 -41.18 -16.68
N PHE A 485 22.90 -41.14 -15.54
CA PHE A 485 22.45 -42.29 -14.76
C PHE A 485 21.31 -43.06 -15.45
N THR A 486 20.40 -42.37 -16.14
CA THR A 486 19.24 -43.01 -16.80
C THR A 486 19.50 -43.54 -18.20
N LYS A 487 20.72 -43.47 -18.74
CA LYS A 487 21.02 -44.10 -20.04
C LYS A 487 21.02 -45.64 -19.96
N ARG A 488 20.87 -46.30 -21.12
CA ARG A 488 20.89 -47.78 -21.23
C ARG A 488 22.24 -48.43 -20.90
N ASP A 489 23.34 -47.71 -21.11
CA ASP A 489 24.72 -48.13 -20.82
C ASP A 489 25.11 -48.00 -19.33
N CYS A 490 24.24 -47.44 -18.48
CA CYS A 490 24.51 -47.29 -17.05
C CYS A 490 24.06 -48.52 -16.24
N PHE A 491 25.02 -49.41 -15.96
CA PHE A 491 24.87 -50.56 -15.07
C PHE A 491 25.56 -50.34 -13.71
N LEU A 492 24.96 -50.89 -12.66
CA LEU A 492 25.38 -50.74 -11.27
C LEU A 492 25.61 -52.12 -10.64
N SER A 493 26.70 -52.25 -9.89
CA SER A 493 27.01 -53.43 -9.09
C SER A 493 26.23 -53.46 -7.76
N LYS A 494 26.10 -54.65 -7.17
CA LYS A 494 25.27 -54.90 -5.98
C LYS A 494 25.64 -54.01 -4.78
N ASP A 495 26.94 -53.81 -4.55
CA ASP A 495 27.52 -52.97 -3.51
C ASP A 495 27.14 -51.49 -3.67
N LEU A 496 27.25 -50.95 -4.89
CA LEU A 496 26.85 -49.57 -5.19
C LEU A 496 25.34 -49.38 -5.06
N VAL A 497 24.54 -50.35 -5.51
CA VAL A 497 23.07 -50.35 -5.34
C VAL A 497 22.68 -50.32 -3.86
N MET A 498 23.29 -51.16 -3.02
CA MET A 498 23.05 -51.15 -1.57
C MET A 498 23.33 -49.78 -0.95
N ASN A 499 24.46 -49.16 -1.32
CA ASN A 499 24.81 -47.83 -0.83
C ASN A 499 23.83 -46.74 -1.28
N ILE A 500 23.30 -46.81 -2.50
CA ILE A 500 22.33 -45.83 -3.01
C ILE A 500 20.95 -46.01 -2.34
N LEU A 501 20.50 -47.25 -2.12
CA LEU A 501 19.21 -47.52 -1.48
C LEU A 501 19.11 -46.94 -0.06
N MET A 502 20.23 -46.82 0.67
CA MET A 502 20.27 -46.17 1.99
C MET A 502 19.93 -44.67 1.98
N TRP A 503 19.95 -44.00 0.81
CA TRP A 503 19.52 -42.61 0.67
C TRP A 503 18.02 -42.45 0.36
N VAL A 504 17.32 -43.53 0.02
CA VAL A 504 15.89 -43.51 -0.29
C VAL A 504 15.11 -43.62 1.03
N LYS A 505 14.53 -42.50 1.48
CA LYS A 505 13.84 -42.39 2.79
C LYS A 505 12.65 -43.34 2.94
N ASP A 506 11.90 -43.55 1.86
CA ASP A 506 10.69 -44.37 1.81
C ASP A 506 10.98 -45.82 1.35
N TRP A 507 12.25 -46.29 1.46
CA TRP A 507 12.62 -47.63 1.02
C TRP A 507 11.97 -48.72 1.89
N ASP A 508 11.39 -49.73 1.24
CA ASP A 508 10.67 -50.85 1.86
C ASP A 508 11.58 -51.96 2.41
N GLY A 509 12.90 -51.74 2.40
CA GLY A 509 13.91 -52.71 2.83
C GLY A 509 14.16 -53.85 1.83
N LYS A 510 13.50 -53.85 0.66
CA LYS A 510 13.67 -54.89 -0.37
C LYS A 510 14.58 -54.40 -1.49
N ILE A 511 15.63 -55.16 -1.75
CA ILE A 511 16.49 -54.90 -2.92
C ILE A 511 15.73 -55.39 -4.16
N PRO A 512 15.54 -54.55 -5.21
CA PRO A 512 14.84 -54.96 -6.42
C PRO A 512 15.62 -56.08 -7.15
N ILE A 513 14.91 -56.92 -7.92
CA ILE A 513 15.52 -58.02 -8.69
C ILE A 513 16.41 -57.42 -9.80
N PRO A 514 17.69 -57.81 -9.96
CA PRO A 514 18.56 -57.22 -10.97
C PRO A 514 18.05 -57.47 -12.38
N CYS A 515 18.12 -56.43 -13.24
CA CYS A 515 17.76 -56.50 -14.66
C CYS A 515 18.56 -57.58 -15.42
N ILE A 516 19.84 -57.75 -15.08
CA ILE A 516 20.70 -58.82 -15.60
C ILE A 516 21.04 -59.77 -14.46
N LEU A 517 20.67 -61.06 -14.57
CA LEU A 517 20.93 -62.09 -13.57
C LEU A 517 22.25 -62.87 -13.79
N LYS A 518 22.70 -62.98 -15.04
CA LYS A 518 23.91 -63.70 -15.46
C LYS A 518 24.66 -62.88 -16.54
N PRO A 519 26.00 -62.89 -16.58
CA PRO A 519 26.91 -63.68 -15.74
C PRO A 519 27.09 -63.14 -14.31
N ILE A 520 26.82 -61.85 -14.10
CA ILE A 520 26.92 -61.15 -12.80
C ILE A 520 25.59 -60.39 -12.59
N PRO A 521 25.04 -60.33 -11.37
CA PRO A 521 23.84 -59.54 -11.09
C PRO A 521 24.13 -58.03 -11.27
N LEU A 522 23.43 -57.38 -12.21
CA LEU A 522 23.55 -55.95 -12.49
C LEU A 522 22.18 -55.27 -12.54
N TRP A 523 22.12 -54.07 -11.97
CA TRP A 523 20.95 -53.18 -11.99
C TRP A 523 21.17 -52.05 -13.00
N THR A 524 20.10 -51.46 -13.51
CA THR A 524 20.20 -50.24 -14.34
C THR A 524 19.95 -48.99 -13.50
N GLY A 525 20.51 -47.85 -13.91
CA GLY A 525 20.21 -46.58 -13.24
C GLY A 525 18.72 -46.17 -13.34
N LYS A 526 18.01 -46.57 -14.41
CA LYS A 526 16.55 -46.41 -14.50
C LYS A 526 15.82 -47.13 -13.37
N GLN A 527 16.18 -48.40 -13.13
CA GLN A 527 15.55 -49.23 -12.10
C GLN A 527 15.75 -48.66 -10.69
N ILE A 528 16.93 -48.10 -10.39
CA ILE A 528 17.17 -47.46 -9.10
C ILE A 528 16.44 -46.10 -8.99
N LEU A 529 16.32 -45.36 -10.09
CA LEU A 529 15.51 -44.13 -10.11
C LEU A 529 14.01 -44.41 -9.89
N SER A 530 13.47 -45.53 -10.40
CA SER A 530 12.09 -45.96 -10.15
C SER A 530 11.76 -46.07 -8.66
N MET A 531 12.73 -46.46 -7.81
CA MET A 531 12.53 -46.53 -6.36
C MET A 531 12.29 -45.17 -5.68
N ILE A 532 12.59 -44.06 -6.38
CA ILE A 532 12.40 -42.68 -5.90
C ILE A 532 11.08 -42.09 -6.42
N ILE A 533 10.59 -42.58 -7.58
CA ILE A 533 9.32 -42.13 -8.15
C ILE A 533 8.17 -42.73 -7.33
N PRO A 534 7.17 -41.93 -6.89
CA PRO A 534 6.02 -42.46 -6.19
C PRO A 534 5.20 -43.45 -7.05
N LYS A 535 4.70 -44.51 -6.42
CA LYS A 535 3.76 -45.46 -7.05
C LYS A 535 2.45 -44.79 -7.45
N GLY A 536 1.76 -45.34 -8.43
CA GLY A 536 0.53 -44.81 -9.02
C GLY A 536 0.75 -43.72 -10.09
N ILE A 537 1.98 -43.23 -10.27
CA ILE A 537 2.30 -42.21 -11.28
C ILE A 537 2.45 -42.86 -12.65
N ASN A 538 1.69 -42.37 -13.62
CA ASN A 538 1.77 -42.79 -15.03
C ASN A 538 2.15 -41.60 -15.92
N SER A 539 3.03 -41.82 -16.90
CA SER A 539 3.43 -40.78 -17.86
C SER A 539 3.98 -41.37 -19.16
N ASP A 540 3.25 -41.14 -20.25
CA ASP A 540 3.48 -41.68 -21.60
C ASP A 540 3.92 -40.61 -22.63
N ASN A 541 3.55 -39.35 -22.36
CA ASN A 541 3.73 -38.20 -23.26
C ASN A 541 5.10 -37.50 -23.12
N LEU A 542 5.99 -37.99 -22.24
CA LEU A 542 7.29 -37.36 -22.02
C LEU A 542 8.31 -37.77 -23.10
N ARG A 543 8.97 -36.77 -23.69
CA ARG A 543 10.00 -36.95 -24.73
C ARG A 543 11.28 -36.23 -24.32
N HIS A 544 12.43 -36.87 -24.55
CA HIS A 544 13.76 -36.28 -24.40
C HIS A 544 13.93 -35.04 -25.30
N SER A 545 14.93 -34.19 -25.02
CA SER A 545 15.17 -32.98 -25.82
C SER A 545 15.60 -33.26 -27.27
N THR A 546 16.13 -34.46 -27.52
CA THR A 546 16.64 -34.91 -28.83
C THR A 546 15.76 -35.98 -29.49
N HIS A 547 14.49 -36.07 -29.10
CA HIS A 547 13.54 -36.98 -29.74
C HIS A 547 13.29 -36.54 -31.19
N PRO A 548 13.46 -37.41 -32.21
CA PRO A 548 13.12 -37.06 -33.60
C PRO A 548 11.61 -36.83 -33.77
N ASP A 549 11.22 -35.81 -34.53
CA ASP A 549 9.80 -35.42 -34.66
C ASP A 549 8.95 -36.44 -35.43
N GLY A 550 9.56 -37.16 -36.38
CA GLY A 550 8.91 -38.21 -37.17
C GLY A 550 8.83 -39.59 -36.48
N GLU A 551 9.40 -39.72 -35.28
CA GLU A 551 9.40 -40.98 -34.53
C GLU A 551 8.21 -41.04 -33.57
N ASN A 552 7.42 -42.12 -33.65
CA ASN A 552 6.28 -42.37 -32.75
C ASN A 552 6.23 -43.83 -32.24
N THR A 553 7.30 -44.60 -32.42
CA THR A 553 7.43 -45.97 -31.91
C THR A 553 7.54 -45.99 -30.38
N ASP A 554 6.87 -46.94 -29.72
CA ASP A 554 6.93 -47.08 -28.27
C ASP A 554 8.32 -47.46 -27.75
N MET A 555 9.03 -48.31 -28.50
CA MET A 555 10.44 -48.64 -28.24
C MET A 555 11.37 -47.75 -29.07
N SER A 556 11.58 -46.51 -28.62
CA SER A 556 12.50 -45.59 -29.30
C SER A 556 13.94 -46.14 -29.39
N PRO A 557 14.56 -46.26 -30.58
CA PRO A 557 15.93 -46.77 -30.71
C PRO A 557 16.94 -45.91 -29.94
N GLY A 558 16.75 -44.59 -29.95
CA GLY A 558 17.60 -43.62 -29.25
C GLY A 558 17.33 -43.44 -27.75
N ASP A 559 16.41 -44.22 -27.16
CA ASP A 559 15.98 -44.08 -25.76
C ASP A 559 15.45 -42.66 -25.43
N THR A 560 14.65 -42.12 -26.34
CA THR A 560 14.17 -40.73 -26.34
C THR A 560 12.73 -40.60 -25.84
N LYS A 561 11.86 -41.59 -26.05
CA LYS A 561 10.51 -41.63 -25.44
C LYS A 561 10.64 -42.08 -23.99
N VAL A 562 10.10 -41.30 -23.06
CA VAL A 562 10.15 -41.56 -21.60
C VAL A 562 8.79 -42.09 -21.17
N LEU A 563 8.76 -43.35 -20.73
CA LEU A 563 7.56 -44.02 -20.25
C LEU A 563 7.71 -44.39 -18.78
N ILE A 564 6.77 -43.95 -17.96
CA ILE A 564 6.66 -44.28 -16.53
C ILE A 564 5.28 -44.93 -16.32
N GLU A 565 5.25 -46.10 -15.68
CA GLU A 565 4.02 -46.86 -15.41
C GLU A 565 4.05 -47.37 -13.94
N ASP A 566 3.00 -47.08 -13.16
CA ASP A 566 2.90 -47.31 -11.70
C ASP A 566 4.14 -46.85 -10.89
N GLY A 567 4.79 -45.78 -11.33
CA GLY A 567 6.04 -45.27 -10.76
C GLY A 567 7.33 -45.95 -11.27
N GLU A 568 7.25 -46.96 -12.13
CA GLU A 568 8.43 -47.59 -12.74
C GLU A 568 8.84 -46.92 -14.06
N LEU A 569 10.10 -46.47 -14.16
CA LEU A 569 10.68 -45.93 -15.39
C LEU A 569 11.10 -47.05 -16.35
N LEU A 570 10.20 -47.41 -17.27
CA LEU A 570 10.38 -48.51 -18.22
C LEU A 570 11.40 -48.18 -19.32
N CYS A 571 11.29 -47.01 -19.94
CA CYS A 571 12.19 -46.60 -21.03
C CYS A 571 12.44 -45.08 -21.03
N GLY A 572 13.48 -44.66 -21.76
CA GLY A 572 13.80 -43.26 -22.01
C GLY A 572 14.82 -42.61 -21.05
N ILE A 573 15.59 -41.67 -21.58
CA ILE A 573 16.57 -40.87 -20.83
C ILE A 573 15.87 -39.68 -20.17
N VAL A 574 16.03 -39.55 -18.85
CA VAL A 574 15.46 -38.46 -18.06
C VAL A 574 16.26 -37.17 -18.26
N CYS A 575 15.58 -36.07 -18.57
CA CYS A 575 16.21 -34.76 -18.77
C CYS A 575 15.34 -33.60 -18.26
N LYS A 576 15.72 -32.36 -18.60
CA LYS A 576 15.01 -31.13 -18.18
C LYS A 576 13.53 -31.09 -18.60
N LYS A 577 13.14 -31.78 -19.69
CA LYS A 577 11.72 -31.92 -20.08
C LYS A 577 10.94 -32.84 -19.13
N THR A 578 11.60 -33.80 -18.48
CA THR A 578 11.01 -34.77 -17.55
C THR A 578 10.97 -34.23 -16.11
N VAL A 579 12.13 -33.82 -15.56
CA VAL A 579 12.31 -33.46 -14.13
C VAL A 579 12.61 -31.98 -13.88
N GLY A 580 12.49 -31.15 -14.91
CA GLY A 580 12.57 -29.69 -14.78
C GLY A 580 11.20 -29.04 -14.64
N THR A 581 11.16 -27.72 -14.85
CA THR A 581 9.97 -26.86 -14.76
C THR A 581 9.04 -26.94 -15.99
N ALA A 582 8.93 -28.12 -16.60
CA ALA A 582 8.11 -28.37 -17.77
C ALA A 582 6.63 -28.52 -17.39
N GLN A 583 5.74 -28.01 -18.25
CA GLN A 583 4.31 -28.35 -18.17
C GLN A 583 4.14 -29.83 -18.49
N GLN A 584 3.30 -30.53 -17.71
CA GLN A 584 3.15 -32.00 -17.74
C GLN A 584 4.45 -32.79 -17.46
N GLY A 585 5.51 -32.13 -16.96
CA GLY A 585 6.68 -32.83 -16.41
C GLY A 585 6.33 -33.67 -15.18
N LEU A 586 7.21 -34.60 -14.80
CA LEU A 586 6.99 -35.57 -13.72
C LEU A 586 6.61 -34.89 -12.39
N ILE A 587 7.26 -33.78 -12.03
CA ILE A 587 6.93 -32.98 -10.84
C ILE A 587 5.52 -32.38 -10.92
N HIS A 588 5.07 -32.00 -12.12
CA HIS A 588 3.72 -31.48 -12.31
C HIS A 588 2.68 -32.58 -12.09
N VAL A 589 2.91 -33.78 -12.61
CA VAL A 589 2.01 -34.94 -12.42
C VAL A 589 1.94 -35.32 -10.94
N ILE A 590 3.09 -35.52 -10.28
CA ILE A 590 3.16 -35.86 -8.85
C ILE A 590 2.42 -34.81 -7.99
N MET A 591 2.59 -33.52 -8.28
CA MET A 591 1.92 -32.45 -7.55
C MET A 591 0.39 -32.49 -7.68
N GLN A 592 -0.15 -32.88 -8.84
CA GLN A 592 -1.58 -32.92 -9.09
C GLN A 592 -2.23 -34.23 -8.58
N GLU A 593 -1.58 -35.38 -8.79
CA GLU A 593 -2.14 -36.69 -8.43
C GLU A 593 -1.92 -37.06 -6.95
N LEU A 594 -0.74 -36.75 -6.40
CA LEU A 594 -0.34 -37.17 -5.04
C LEU A 594 -0.11 -35.99 -4.08
N GLY A 595 -0.21 -34.76 -4.58
CA GLY A 595 -0.20 -33.55 -3.77
C GLY A 595 1.19 -33.04 -3.34
N PRO A 596 1.22 -31.91 -2.60
CA PRO A 596 2.45 -31.15 -2.33
C PRO A 596 3.48 -31.88 -1.47
N ASN A 597 3.03 -32.72 -0.53
CA ASN A 597 3.96 -33.42 0.36
C ASN A 597 4.80 -34.44 -0.43
N ARG A 598 4.14 -35.27 -1.26
CA ARG A 598 4.82 -36.24 -2.13
C ARG A 598 5.72 -35.56 -3.17
N ALA A 599 5.29 -34.45 -3.75
CA ALA A 599 6.13 -33.64 -4.63
C ALA A 599 7.38 -33.06 -3.93
N LYS A 600 7.29 -32.72 -2.64
CA LYS A 600 8.43 -32.27 -1.81
C LYS A 600 9.31 -33.43 -1.32
N ASP A 601 8.80 -34.64 -1.15
CA ASP A 601 9.61 -35.81 -0.80
C ASP A 601 10.38 -36.40 -2.01
N PHE A 602 9.89 -36.14 -3.23
CA PHE A 602 10.57 -36.46 -4.50
C PHE A 602 11.72 -35.51 -4.88
N LEU A 603 11.69 -34.26 -4.38
CA LEU A 603 12.65 -33.18 -4.68
C LEU A 603 13.74 -33.03 -3.60
#